data_AF-A0A072N8R9-F1
#
_entry.id   AF-A0A072N8R9-F1
#
_cell.length_a   1.000
_cell.length_b   1.000
_cell.length_c   1.000
_cell.angle_alpha   90.00
_cell.angle_beta   90.00
_cell.angle_gamma   90.00
#
_symmetry.space_group_name_H-M   'P 1'
#
loop_
_entity.id
_entity.type
_entity.pdbx_description
1 polymer ?
#
loop_
_entity_poly.entity_id
_entity_poly.type
_entity_poly.pdbx_seq_one_letter_code
_entity_poly.pdbx_strand_id
1 'polypeptide(L)'
;MTRPARPGWWGPALLLMGTIWQLSSRSDTPGPPLPHPLDWAAHFLAYLALAYALARATGRRGLAVVLAAWFGTADEVHQAFVPGREAGLSDWLADLAGAGVGAWWALARAPTGEG
;
A
#
# COMPACT_ATOMS: atom_id res chain seq x y z
N MET A 1 -13.30 15.91 -7.03
CA MET A 1 -12.61 16.09 -8.32
C MET A 1 -11.90 14.78 -8.69
N THR A 2 -12.30 14.15 -9.79
CA THR A 2 -11.69 12.93 -10.32
C THR A 2 -10.72 13.30 -11.43
N ARG A 3 -9.50 12.74 -11.42
CA ARG A 3 -8.54 12.90 -12.53
C ARG A 3 -8.74 11.77 -13.55
N PRO A 4 -8.29 11.94 -14.81
CA PRO A 4 -8.37 10.86 -15.79
C PRO A 4 -7.62 9.63 -15.30
N ALA A 5 -8.32 8.49 -15.30
CA ALA A 5 -7.79 7.18 -14.97
C ALA A 5 -6.70 6.77 -15.98
N ARG A 6 -5.64 6.12 -15.50
CA ARG A 6 -4.56 5.59 -16.35
C ARG A 6 -4.46 4.08 -16.15
N PRO A 7 -5.21 3.27 -16.91
CA PRO A 7 -5.37 1.84 -16.63
C PRO A 7 -4.05 1.05 -16.64
N GLY A 8 -3.00 1.51 -17.34
CA GLY A 8 -1.68 0.90 -17.29
C GLY A 8 -1.05 0.85 -15.87
N TRP A 9 -1.50 1.69 -14.93
CA TRP A 9 -1.05 1.66 -13.55
C TRP A 9 -1.62 0.50 -12.72
N TRP A 10 -2.59 -0.26 -13.24
CA TRP A 10 -3.03 -1.51 -12.62
C TRP A 10 -1.91 -2.56 -12.59
N GLY A 11 -1.03 -2.59 -13.61
CA GLY A 11 0.12 -3.51 -13.62
C GLY A 11 1.03 -3.34 -12.40
N PRO A 12 1.59 -2.13 -12.18
CA PRO A 12 2.35 -1.83 -10.97
C PRO A 12 1.59 -2.07 -9.66
N ALA A 13 0.29 -1.72 -9.60
CA ALA A 13 -0.51 -1.94 -8.40
C ALA A 13 -0.63 -3.44 -8.06
N LEU A 14 -0.96 -4.27 -9.04
CA LEU A 14 -1.06 -5.72 -8.87
C LEU A 14 0.29 -6.35 -8.54
N LEU A 15 1.39 -5.87 -9.14
CA LEU A 15 2.74 -6.33 -8.81
C LEU A 15 3.11 -6.01 -7.36
N LEU A 16 2.77 -4.82 -6.87
CA LEU A 16 2.97 -4.43 -5.48
C LEU A 16 2.14 -5.30 -4.53
N MET A 17 0.85 -5.50 -4.82
CA MET A 17 -0.02 -6.40 -4.04
C MET A 17 0.54 -7.82 -3.98
N GLY A 18 0.95 -8.39 -5.11
CA GLY A 18 1.55 -9.72 -5.16
C GLY A 18 2.86 -9.82 -4.38
N THR A 19 3.69 -8.77 -4.42
CA THR A 19 4.95 -8.71 -3.68
C THR A 19 4.73 -8.63 -2.17
N ILE A 20 3.81 -7.77 -1.73
CA ILE A 20 3.43 -7.64 -0.31
C ILE A 20 2.89 -8.97 0.20
N TRP A 21 1.90 -9.54 -0.50
CA TRP A 21 1.31 -10.83 -0.14
C TRP A 21 2.36 -11.95 -0.04
N GLN A 22 3.27 -12.04 -1.01
CA GLN A 22 4.32 -13.05 -1.01
C GLN A 22 5.30 -12.88 0.15
N LEU A 23 5.60 -11.64 0.54
CA LEU A 23 6.46 -11.38 1.69
C LEU A 23 5.75 -11.73 3.00
N SER A 24 4.47 -11.38 3.12
CA SER A 24 3.60 -11.70 4.26
C SER A 24 3.34 -13.20 4.41
N SER A 25 3.38 -13.96 3.31
CA SER A 25 3.24 -15.43 3.33
C SER A 25 4.45 -16.17 3.93
N ARG A 26 5.60 -15.50 4.13
CA ARG A 26 6.82 -16.16 4.64
C ARG A 26 6.78 -16.23 6.16
N SER A 27 6.78 -17.44 6.71
CA SER A 27 6.97 -17.72 8.14
C SER A 27 8.43 -17.48 8.59
N ASP A 28 9.39 -17.80 7.71
CA ASP A 28 10.81 -17.62 7.95
C ASP A 28 11.38 -16.55 7.00
N THR A 29 11.44 -15.31 7.44
CA THR A 29 12.33 -14.33 6.80
C THR A 29 13.77 -14.59 7.26
N PRO A 30 14.74 -14.78 6.35
CA PRO A 30 16.13 -14.93 6.75
C PRO A 30 16.62 -13.69 7.51
N GLY A 31 16.97 -13.86 8.78
CA GLY A 31 17.46 -12.78 9.65
C GLY A 31 16.45 -12.34 10.72
N PRO A 32 16.87 -11.49 11.66
CA PRO A 32 15.98 -10.95 12.68
C PRO A 32 14.86 -10.11 12.05
N PRO A 33 13.68 -10.02 12.69
CA PRO A 33 12.63 -9.08 12.28
C PRO A 33 13.19 -7.66 12.16
N LEU A 34 12.60 -6.86 11.27
CA LEU A 34 12.95 -5.44 11.20
C LEU A 34 12.67 -4.80 12.57
N PRO A 35 13.65 -4.12 13.20
CA PRO A 35 13.43 -3.49 14.48
C PRO A 35 12.56 -2.25 14.31
N HIS A 36 11.73 -1.97 15.30
CA HIS A 36 11.00 -0.71 15.36
C HIS A 36 11.97 0.49 15.36
N PRO A 37 11.76 1.53 14.52
CA PRO A 37 10.58 1.83 13.68
C PRO A 37 10.73 1.47 12.19
N LEU A 38 11.71 0.65 11.81
CA LEU A 38 11.99 0.35 10.39
C LEU A 38 10.93 -0.57 9.76
N ASP A 39 10.36 -1.47 10.54
CA ASP A 39 9.15 -2.25 10.20
C ASP A 39 8.02 -1.31 9.76
N TRP A 40 7.73 -0.31 10.57
CA TRP A 40 6.68 0.67 10.37
C TRP A 40 6.94 1.54 9.14
N ALA A 41 8.19 1.93 8.92
CA ALA A 41 8.60 2.64 7.73
C ALA A 41 8.42 1.78 6.46
N ALA A 42 8.71 0.48 6.52
CA ALA A 42 8.52 -0.43 5.40
C ALA A 42 7.04 -0.56 5.01
N HIS A 43 6.16 -0.73 6.00
CA HIS A 43 4.71 -0.74 5.84
C HIS A 43 4.20 0.56 5.22
N PHE A 44 4.56 1.70 5.81
CA PHE A 44 4.23 3.02 5.29
C PHE A 44 4.65 3.21 3.83
N LEU A 45 5.89 2.87 3.48
CA LEU A 45 6.42 3.05 2.12
C LEU A 45 5.77 2.10 1.11
N ALA A 46 5.51 0.85 1.51
CA ALA A 46 4.84 -0.15 0.66
C ALA A 46 3.43 0.32 0.29
N TYR A 47 2.65 0.77 1.27
CA TYR A 47 1.28 1.23 1.04
C TYR A 47 1.20 2.61 0.42
N LEU A 48 2.20 3.47 0.63
CA LEU A 48 2.38 4.70 -0.15
C LEU A 48 2.52 4.38 -1.63
N ALA A 49 3.43 3.47 -1.99
CA ALA A 49 3.63 3.07 -3.38
C ALA A 49 2.37 2.42 -3.98
N LEU A 50 1.71 1.53 -3.23
CA LEU A 50 0.48 0.86 -3.64
C LEU A 50 -0.64 1.87 -3.91
N ALA A 51 -0.94 2.74 -2.94
CA ALA A 51 -2.01 3.72 -3.09
C ALA A 51 -1.69 4.79 -4.13
N TYR A 52 -0.41 5.13 -4.33
CA TYR A 52 0.01 5.98 -5.44
C TYR A 52 -0.37 5.35 -6.79
N ALA A 53 -0.03 4.08 -6.99
CA ALA A 53 -0.35 3.33 -8.21
C ALA A 53 -1.87 3.21 -8.41
N LEU A 54 -2.61 2.81 -7.36
CA LEU A 54 -4.07 2.71 -7.38
C LEU A 54 -4.74 4.05 -7.68
N ALA A 55 -4.26 5.15 -7.10
CA ALA A 55 -4.80 6.48 -7.36
C ALA A 55 -4.55 6.92 -8.80
N ARG A 56 -3.41 6.55 -9.39
CA ARG A 56 -3.13 6.79 -10.82
C ARG A 56 -3.98 5.91 -11.73
N ALA A 57 -4.20 4.66 -11.35
CA ALA A 57 -5.02 3.71 -12.09
C ALA A 57 -6.49 4.12 -12.11
N THR A 58 -7.02 4.55 -10.96
CA THR A 58 -8.45 4.87 -10.78
C THR A 58 -8.77 6.34 -11.01
N GLY A 59 -7.80 7.25 -10.90
CA GLY A 59 -8.03 8.69 -10.90
C GLY A 59 -8.73 9.22 -9.64
N ARG A 60 -8.88 8.40 -8.59
CA ARG A 60 -9.69 8.69 -7.40
C ARG A 60 -8.92 8.39 -6.12
N ARG A 61 -8.57 9.45 -5.36
CA ARG A 61 -7.85 9.33 -4.07
C ARG A 61 -8.56 8.40 -3.09
N GLY A 62 -9.85 8.66 -2.83
CA GLY A 62 -10.62 7.89 -1.85
C GLY A 62 -10.75 6.42 -2.22
N LEU A 63 -10.95 6.09 -3.50
CA LEU A 63 -11.02 4.70 -3.94
C LEU A 63 -9.68 3.99 -3.76
N ALA A 64 -8.56 4.66 -4.06
CA ALA A 64 -7.23 4.10 -3.85
C ALA A 64 -6.94 3.80 -2.38
N VAL A 65 -7.30 4.73 -1.48
CA VAL A 65 -7.15 4.51 -0.03
C VAL A 65 -8.01 3.36 0.45
N VAL A 66 -9.28 3.28 0.03
CA VAL A 66 -10.18 2.18 0.42
C VAL A 66 -9.65 0.83 -0.07
N LEU A 67 -9.19 0.74 -1.32
CA LEU A 67 -8.62 -0.50 -1.86
C LEU A 67 -7.34 -0.91 -1.12
N ALA A 68 -6.44 0.04 -0.85
CA ALA A 68 -5.22 -0.22 -0.09
C ALA A 68 -5.54 -0.65 1.35
N ALA A 69 -6.46 0.04 2.03
CA ALA A 69 -6.91 -0.31 3.38
C ALA A 69 -7.51 -1.72 3.45
N TRP A 70 -8.37 -2.07 2.48
CA TRP A 70 -8.97 -3.41 2.41
C TRP A 70 -7.92 -4.48 2.17
N PHE A 71 -6.96 -4.21 1.29
CA PHE A 71 -5.86 -5.12 1.04
C PHE A 71 -5.01 -5.32 2.30
N GLY A 72 -4.69 -4.25 3.05
CA GLY A 72 -3.96 -4.37 4.31
C GLY A 72 -4.73 -5.14 5.37
N THR A 73 -6.03 -4.90 5.51
CA THR A 73 -6.86 -5.74 6.40
C THR A 73 -6.84 -7.21 5.98
N ALA A 74 -6.88 -7.50 4.68
CA ALA A 74 -6.80 -8.88 4.18
C ALA A 74 -5.41 -9.50 4.44
N ASP A 75 -4.34 -8.72 4.32
CA ASP A 75 -2.97 -9.18 4.59
C ASP A 75 -2.76 -9.49 6.07
N GLU A 76 -3.24 -8.65 6.98
CA GLU A 76 -3.23 -8.89 8.44
C GLU A 76 -4.01 -10.17 8.81
N VAL A 77 -5.20 -10.34 8.24
CA VAL A 77 -6.00 -11.56 8.43
C VAL A 77 -5.25 -12.78 7.89
N HIS A 78 -4.60 -12.66 6.73
CA HIS A 78 -3.78 -13.73 6.15
C HIS A 78 -2.57 -14.07 7.03
N GLN A 79 -1.85 -13.07 7.54
CA GLN A 79 -0.70 -13.24 8.43
C GLN A 79 -1.09 -13.92 9.75
N ALA A 80 -2.30 -13.71 10.25
CA ALA A 80 -2.80 -14.43 11.43
C ALA A 80 -2.86 -15.96 11.24
N PHE A 81 -2.84 -16.46 9.99
CA PHE A 81 -2.73 -17.88 9.66
C PHE A 81 -1.31 -18.34 9.33
N VAL A 82 -0.32 -17.44 9.31
CA VAL A 82 1.08 -17.75 9.02
C VAL A 82 1.82 -17.96 10.36
N PRO A 83 2.34 -19.16 10.65
CA PRO A 83 3.07 -19.43 11.89
C PRO A 83 4.26 -18.47 12.05
N GLY A 84 4.41 -17.89 13.24
CA GLY A 84 5.53 -16.98 13.55
C GLY A 84 5.36 -15.54 13.05
N ARG A 85 4.22 -15.20 12.43
CA ARG A 85 3.85 -13.81 12.12
C ARG A 85 2.99 -13.22 13.21
N GLU A 86 3.25 -11.96 13.52
CA GLU A 86 2.39 -11.14 14.37
C GLU A 86 1.53 -10.27 13.46
N ALA A 87 0.22 -10.48 13.50
CA ALA A 87 -0.73 -9.55 12.90
C ALA A 87 -0.83 -8.33 13.84
N GLY A 88 -0.54 -7.15 13.32
CA GLY A 88 -0.31 -5.94 14.10
C GLY A 88 -1.26 -4.82 13.69
N LEU A 89 -2.09 -4.35 14.64
CA LEU A 89 -2.84 -3.10 14.45
C LEU A 89 -1.90 -1.92 14.16
N SER A 90 -0.68 -1.93 14.70
CA SER A 90 0.34 -0.93 14.40
C SER A 90 0.69 -0.89 12.92
N ASP A 91 0.90 -2.04 12.28
CA ASP A 91 1.35 -2.13 10.90
C ASP A 91 0.24 -1.68 9.95
N TRP A 92 -0.99 -2.09 10.23
CA TRP A 92 -2.17 -1.58 9.53
C TRP A 92 -2.33 -0.06 9.64
N LEU A 93 -1.96 0.57 10.76
CA LEU A 93 -1.99 2.03 10.89
C LEU A 93 -0.90 2.71 10.04
N ALA A 94 0.30 2.12 9.94
CA ALA A 94 1.34 2.59 9.02
C ALA A 94 0.89 2.49 7.57
N ASP A 95 0.23 1.38 7.22
CA ASP A 95 -0.33 1.13 5.90
C ASP A 95 -1.34 2.20 5.51
N LEU A 96 -2.28 2.53 6.41
CA LEU A 96 -3.27 3.58 6.21
C LEU A 96 -2.63 4.96 6.02
N ALA A 97 -1.63 5.30 6.84
CA ALA A 97 -0.92 6.56 6.73
C ALA A 97 -0.19 6.68 5.39
N GLY A 98 0.52 5.61 4.98
CA GLY A 98 1.19 5.51 3.69
C GLY A 98 0.20 5.66 2.54
N ALA A 99 -0.92 4.93 2.61
CA ALA A 99 -1.95 4.95 1.58
C ALA A 99 -2.55 6.35 1.36
N GLY A 100 -2.83 7.07 2.45
CA GLY A 100 -3.32 8.45 2.39
C GLY A 100 -2.35 9.39 1.66
N VAL A 101 -1.06 9.34 2.04
CA VAL A 101 -0.01 10.16 1.42
C VAL A 101 0.19 9.81 -0.04
N GLY A 102 0.30 8.51 -0.37
CA GLY A 102 0.51 8.02 -1.73
C GLY A 102 -0.62 8.42 -2.68
N ALA A 103 -1.88 8.20 -2.25
CA ALA A 103 -3.05 8.57 -3.04
C ALA A 103 -3.16 10.08 -3.25
N TRP A 104 -2.87 10.88 -2.22
CA TRP A 104 -2.86 12.34 -2.34
C TRP A 104 -1.81 12.80 -3.35
N TRP A 105 -0.57 12.30 -3.19
CA TRP A 105 0.59 12.68 -4.00
C TRP A 105 0.39 12.36 -5.48
N ALA A 106 -0.10 11.16 -5.80
CA ALA A 106 -0.39 10.71 -7.16
C ALA A 106 -1.24 11.69 -7.95
N LEU A 107 -2.22 12.31 -7.27
CA LEU A 107 -3.19 13.20 -7.88
C LEU A 107 -3.02 14.66 -7.43
N ALA A 108 -1.91 15.03 -6.81
CA ALA A 108 -1.57 16.43 -6.53
C ALA A 108 -0.86 17.08 -7.75
N ARG A 109 0.07 16.37 -8.39
CA ARG A 109 0.90 16.89 -9.50
C ARG A 109 0.20 16.81 -10.87
N ALA A 110 -0.74 17.71 -11.15
CA ALA A 110 -1.04 18.06 -12.54
C ALA A 110 -0.51 19.48 -12.71
N PRO A 111 0.37 19.75 -13.69
CA PRO A 111 0.70 21.12 -14.02
C PRO A 111 -0.60 21.84 -14.35
N THR A 112 -0.81 22.99 -13.72
CA THR A 112 -1.71 24.02 -14.23
C THR A 112 -1.23 24.33 -15.64
N GLY A 113 -1.89 23.78 -16.65
CA GLY A 113 -1.69 24.24 -18.02
C GLY A 113 -2.15 25.69 -18.04
N GLU A 114 -1.19 26.61 -18.10
CA GLU A 114 -1.47 27.97 -18.57
C GLU A 114 -1.94 27.85 -20.02
N GLY A 115 -3.06 28.53 -20.29
CA GLY A 115 -3.80 28.45 -21.55
C GLY A 115 -3.18 29.24 -22.69
#